data_AF-A0A3B0S3S0-F1
#
_entry.id   AF-A0A3B0S3S0-F1
#
_cell.length_a   1.000
_cell.length_b   1.000
_cell.length_c   1.000
_cell.angle_alpha   90.00
_cell.angle_beta   90.00
_cell.angle_gamma   90.00
#
_symmetry.space_group_name_H-M   'P 1'
#
loop_
_entity.id
_entity.type
_entity.pdbx_description
1 polymer ?
#
loop_
_entity_poly.entity_id
_entity_poly.type
_entity_poly.pdbx_seq_one_letter_code
_entity_poly.pdbx_strand_id
1 'polypeptide(L)' 'MADNTPSDSQLRLLLAQFLFAHNVDIETLYKALGAELSDADGEAVSHMAGIIDGVTLATSKIRAHGVDNWAKN' A
#
# COMPACT_ATOMS: atom_id res chain seq x y z
N MET A 1 -18.01 -18.62 15.54
CA MET A 1 -16.66 -18.04 15.42
C MET A 1 -16.76 -16.98 14.34
N ALA A 2 -16.36 -15.73 14.59
CA ALA A 2 -16.31 -14.75 13.51
C ALA A 2 -15.27 -15.24 12.50
N ASP A 3 -15.64 -15.27 11.22
CA ASP A 3 -14.71 -15.62 10.16
C ASP A 3 -13.66 -14.50 10.10
N ASN A 4 -12.46 -14.76 10.63
CA ASN A 4 -11.36 -13.78 10.73
C ASN A 4 -10.63 -13.62 9.39
N THR A 5 -11.23 -14.07 8.29
CA THR A 5 -10.66 -13.92 6.96
C THR A 5 -10.67 -12.43 6.57
N PRO A 6 -9.49 -11.81 6.33
CA PRO A 6 -9.43 -10.42 5.94
C PRO A 6 -10.17 -10.20 4.61
N SER A 7 -10.90 -9.10 4.51
CA SER A 7 -11.53 -8.70 3.25
C SER A 7 -10.48 -8.35 2.19
N ASP A 8 -10.86 -8.35 0.91
CA ASP A 8 -9.95 -8.00 -0.19
C ASP A 8 -9.29 -6.63 0.01
N SER A 9 -10.05 -5.66 0.53
CA SER A 9 -9.52 -4.34 0.87
C SER A 9 -8.48 -4.40 2.01
N GLN A 10 -8.70 -5.24 3.02
CA GLN A 10 -7.72 -5.44 4.09
C GLN A 10 -6.47 -6.16 3.58
N LEU A 11 -6.62 -7.14 2.69
CA LEU A 11 -5.49 -7.82 2.05
C LEU A 11 -4.65 -6.86 1.20
N ARG A 12 -5.30 -6.02 0.39
CA ARG A 12 -4.63 -4.97 -0.42
C ARG A 12 -3.88 -3.98 0.47
N LEU A 13 -4.47 -3.57 1.60
CA LEU A 13 -3.82 -2.72 2.61
C LEU A 13 -2.54 -3.37 3.15
N LEU A 14 -2.62 -4.62 3.62
CA LEU A 14 -1.48 -5.34 4.17
C LEU A 14 -0.37 -5.55 3.14
N LEU A 15 -0.75 -5.91 1.91
CA LEU A 15 0.20 -6.08 0.80
C LEU A 15 0.89 -4.75 0.44
N ALA A 16 0.14 -3.67 0.31
CA ALA A 16 0.69 -2.34 0.02
C ALA A 16 1.67 -1.87 1.12
N GLN A 17 1.35 -2.12 2.40
CA GLN A 17 2.25 -1.83 3.51
C GLN A 17 3.54 -2.65 3.45
N PHE A 18 3.45 -3.94 3.09
CA PHE A 18 4.61 -4.80 2.89
C PHE A 18 5.49 -4.29 1.75
N LEU A 19 4.89 -3.98 0.59
CA LEU A 19 5.59 -3.43 -0.58
C LEU A 19 6.35 -2.15 -0.22
N PHE A 20 5.69 -1.21 0.48
CA PHE A 20 6.31 0.02 0.97
C PHE A 20 7.49 -0.25 1.92
N ALA A 21 7.30 -1.13 2.91
CA ALA A 21 8.33 -1.43 3.91
C ALA A 21 9.59 -2.07 3.32
N HIS A 22 9.45 -2.80 2.21
CA HIS A 22 10.54 -3.46 1.50
C HIS A 22 11.04 -2.70 0.27
N ASN A 23 10.53 -1.49 0.02
CA ASN A 23 10.87 -0.68 -1.15
C ASN A 23 10.68 -1.45 -2.47
N VAL A 24 9.57 -2.17 -2.57
CA VAL A 24 9.14 -2.92 -3.76
C VAL A 24 7.95 -2.19 -4.37
N ASP A 25 8.03 -1.85 -5.66
CA ASP A 25 6.88 -1.28 -6.38
C ASP A 25 5.92 -2.38 -6.90
N ILE A 26 4.70 -1.98 -7.26
CA ILE A 26 3.66 -2.91 -7.74
C ILE A 26 4.10 -3.61 -9.02
N GLU A 27 4.78 -2.90 -9.94
CA GLU A 27 5.25 -3.49 -11.19
C GLU A 27 6.26 -4.62 -10.95
N THR A 28 7.18 -4.43 -10.01
CA THR A 28 8.17 -5.42 -9.58
C THR A 28 7.51 -6.65 -8.96
N LEU A 29 6.44 -6.46 -8.18
CA LEU A 29 5.64 -7.58 -7.67
C LEU A 29 5.04 -8.40 -8.81
N TYR A 30 4.37 -7.77 -9.77
CA TYR A 30 3.73 -8.47 -10.88
C TYR A 30 4.76 -9.21 -11.75
N LYS A 31 5.88 -8.56 -12.07
CA LYS A 31 7.01 -9.20 -12.76
C LYS A 31 7.53 -10.44 -12.03
N ALA A 32 7.65 -10.38 -10.70
CA ALA A 32 8.11 -11.52 -9.89
C ALA A 32 7.11 -12.68 -9.88
N LEU A 33 5.82 -12.40 -10.05
CA LEU A 33 4.76 -13.40 -10.20
C LEU A 33 4.66 -13.95 -11.65
N GLY A 34 5.46 -13.43 -12.58
CA GLY A 34 5.40 -13.78 -14.00
C GLY A 34 4.17 -13.22 -14.72
N ALA A 35 3.62 -12.11 -14.22
CA ALA A 35 2.45 -11.44 -14.78
C ALA A 35 2.81 -10.02 -15.23
N GLU A 36 2.15 -9.54 -16.28
CA GLU A 36 2.23 -8.14 -16.69
C GLU A 36 1.22 -7.30 -15.91
N LEU A 37 1.60 -6.08 -15.54
CA LEU A 37 0.71 -5.17 -14.81
C LEU A 37 -0.54 -4.81 -15.63
N SER A 38 -0.44 -4.85 -16.97
CA SER A 38 -1.57 -4.61 -17.88
C SER A 38 -2.69 -5.67 -17.77
N ASP A 39 -2.35 -6.86 -17.30
CA ASP A 39 -3.29 -7.98 -17.18
C ASP A 39 -3.95 -8.00 -15.79
N ALA A 40 -3.52 -7.12 -14.90
CA ALA A 40 -4.04 -6.99 -13.55
C ALA A 40 -5.40 -6.31 -13.50
N ASP A 41 -6.17 -6.60 -12.44
CA ASP A 41 -7.35 -5.81 -12.10
C ASP A 41 -6.93 -4.37 -11.75
N GLY A 42 -7.32 -3.42 -12.61
CA GLY A 42 -7.01 -2.02 -12.46
C GLY A 42 -7.56 -1.39 -11.17
N GLU A 43 -8.68 -1.89 -10.64
CA GLU A 43 -9.22 -1.40 -9.36
C GLU A 43 -8.31 -1.83 -8.20
N ALA A 44 -7.89 -3.10 -8.18
CA ALA A 44 -6.98 -3.61 -7.16
C ALA A 44 -5.61 -2.91 -7.20
N VAL A 45 -5.05 -2.71 -8.40
CA VAL A 45 -3.79 -1.99 -8.60
C VAL A 45 -3.91 -0.53 -8.15
N SER A 46 -4.96 0.16 -8.57
CA SER A 46 -5.21 1.56 -8.20
C SER A 46 -5.37 1.73 -6.69
N HIS A 47 -6.12 0.82 -6.05
CA HIS A 47 -6.30 0.85 -4.60
C HIS A 47 -4.97 0.66 -3.85
N MET A 48 -4.15 -0.31 -4.24
CA MET A 48 -2.82 -0.50 -3.65
C MET A 48 -1.91 0.72 -3.88
N ALA A 49 -1.91 1.30 -5.09
CA ALA A 49 -1.13 2.49 -5.39
C ALA A 49 -1.55 3.68 -4.50
N GLY A 50 -2.85 3.92 -4.34
CA GLY A 50 -3.37 4.97 -3.46
C GLY A 50 -2.96 4.80 -1.99
N ILE A 51 -2.90 3.56 -1.50
CA ILE A 51 -2.39 3.27 -0.15
C ILE A 51 -0.91 3.62 -0.04
N ILE A 52 -0.09 3.18 -1.01
CA ILE A 52 1.36 3.45 -1.02
C ILE A 52 1.64 4.96 -1.06
N ASP A 53 0.91 5.70 -1.91
CA ASP A 53 1.01 7.16 -2.02
C ASP A 53 0.62 7.84 -0.70
N GLY A 54 -0.47 7.40 -0.07
CA GLY A 54 -0.93 7.91 1.22
C GLY A 54 0.10 7.70 2.33
N VAL A 55 0.69 6.51 2.42
CA VAL A 55 1.74 6.19 3.40
C VAL A 55 3.01 7.01 3.14
N THR A 56 3.40 7.16 1.87
CA THR A 56 4.56 7.98 1.47
C THR A 56 4.37 9.44 1.88
N LEU A 57 3.20 10.01 1.59
CA LEU A 57 2.87 11.39 1.95
C LEU A 57 2.86 11.59 3.47
N ALA A 58 2.25 10.67 4.22
CA ALA A 58 2.23 10.72 5.68
C ALA A 58 3.65 10.65 6.26
N THR A 59 4.47 9.71 5.78
CA THR A 59 5.88 9.56 6.20
C THR A 59 6.69 10.82 5.92
N SER A 60 6.51 11.44 4.75
CA SER A 60 7.17 12.69 4.40
C SER A 60 6.79 13.84 5.34
N LYS A 61 5.49 14.01 5.62
CA LYS A 61 5.00 15.04 6.56
C LYS A 61 5.50 14.83 7.99
N ILE A 62 5.49 13.58 8.46
CA ILE A 62 6.01 13.22 9.79
C ILE A 62 7.51 13.55 9.89
N ARG A 63 8.30 13.24 8.85
CA ARG A 63 9.73 13.59 8.81
C ARG A 63 9.97 15.10 8.79
N ALA A 64 9.13 15.86 8.09
CA ALA A 64 9.29 17.31 7.96
C ALA A 64 8.88 18.09 9.21
N HIS A 65 7.85 17.64 9.94
CA HIS A 65 7.22 18.42 11.01
C HIS A 65 7.31 17.77 12.39
N GLY A 66 7.76 16.51 12.48
CA GLY A 66 7.70 15.70 13.70
C GLY A 66 6.30 15.11 13.93
N VAL A 67 6.26 13.96 14.61
CA VAL A 67 5.02 13.21 14.90
C VAL A 67 4.01 14.08 15.68
N ASP A 68 4.50 14.82 16.67
CA ASP A 68 3.67 15.63 17.57
C ASP A 68 2.98 16.81 16.88
N ASN A 69 3.57 17.34 15.81
CA ASN A 69 2.99 18.45 15.05
C ASN A 69 2.04 17.93 13.96
N TRP A 70 2.30 16.74 13.44
CA TRP A 70 1.43 16.09 12.45
C TRP A 70 0.09 15.63 13.05
N ALA A 71 0.09 15.04 14.25
CA ALA A 71 -1.11 14.46 14.87
C ALA A 71 -2.09 15.48 15.51
N LYS A 72 -1.82 16.79 15.40
CA LYS A 72 -2.62 17.86 16.04
C LYS A 72 -3.79 18.39 15.21
N ASN A 73 -3.94 17.94 13.96
CA ASN A 73 -5.01 18.35 13.04
C ASN A 73 -5.86 17.17 12.63
#